data_AF-A0A3D5DXL2-F1
#
_entry.id   AF-A0A3D5DXL2-F1
#
_cell.length_a   1.000
_cell.length_b   1.000
_cell.length_c   1.000
_cell.angle_alpha   90.00
_cell.angle_beta   90.00
_cell.angle_gamma   90.00
#
_symmetry.space_group_name_H-M   'P 1'
#
loop_
_entity.id
_entity.type
_entity.pdbx_description
1 polymer ?
#
loop_
_entity_poly.entity_id
_entity_poly.type
_entity_poly.pdbx_seq_one_letter_code
_entity_poly.pdbx_strand_id
1 'polypeptide(L)' 'MTGQAGQAPGVVKVRLSGELADIEVVNEILSGYGDAGVEVIETSAPRLNRYEPGRWVYLTLRIGAPR' A
#
# COMPACT_ATOMS: atom_id res chain seq x y z
N MET A 1 27.51 10.21 1.37
CA MET A 1 26.41 10.20 2.36
C MET A 1 25.09 10.21 1.59
N THR A 2 24.50 9.04 1.34
CA THR A 2 23.13 8.93 0.81
C THR A 2 22.19 9.12 1.99
N GLY A 3 21.70 10.35 2.19
CA GLY A 3 20.64 10.58 3.16
C GLY A 3 19.40 9.81 2.72
N GLN A 4 18.92 8.86 3.52
CA GLN A 4 17.51 8.50 3.47
C GLN A 4 16.75 9.79 3.75
N ALA A 5 16.06 10.33 2.74
CA ALA A 5 14.97 11.25 3.01
C ALA A 5 13.97 10.45 3.84
N GLY A 6 14.06 10.58 5.17
CA GLY A 6 13.11 9.96 6.08
C GLY A 6 11.73 10.41 5.63
N GLN A 7 10.93 9.47 5.13
CA GLN A 7 9.61 9.78 4.66
C GLN A 7 8.85 10.41 5.82
N ALA A 8 8.49 11.69 5.67
CA ALA A 8 7.80 12.40 6.74
C ALA A 8 6.47 11.67 7.02
N PRO A 9 6.05 11.58 8.29
CA PRO A 9 4.75 11.04 8.64
C PRO A 9 3.64 11.71 7.81
N GLY A 10 2.72 10.91 7.27
CA GLY A 10 1.73 11.40 6.33
C GLY A 10 0.80 10.33 5.79
N VAL A 11 -0.14 10.75 4.95
CA VAL A 11 -1.08 9.86 4.26
C VAL A 11 -0.67 9.77 2.79
N VAL A 12 -0.45 8.55 2.31
CA VAL A 12 -0.07 8.28 0.92
C VAL A 12 -1.11 7.40 0.24
N LYS A 13 -1.32 7.62 -1.05
CA LYS A 13 -2.18 6.78 -1.89
C LYS A 13 -1.31 5.92 -2.78
N VAL A 14 -1.37 4.61 -2.59
CA VAL A 14 -0.61 3.62 -3.34
C VAL A 14 -1.54 2.89 -4.30
N ARG A 15 -1.03 2.57 -5.49
CA ARG A 15 -1.75 1.76 -6.48
C ARG A 15 -1.04 0.41 -6.60
N LEU A 16 -1.75 -0.66 -6.30
CA LEU A 16 -1.30 -2.02 -6.57
C LEU A 16 -1.94 -2.49 -7.88
N SER A 17 -1.14 -3.10 -8.74
CA SER A 17 -1.57 -3.70 -10.01
C SER A 17 -1.03 -5.13 -10.09
N GLY A 18 -1.84 -6.07 -10.55
CA GLY A 18 -1.46 -7.48 -10.66
C GLY A 18 -2.64 -8.42 -10.53
N GLU A 19 -2.37 -9.71 -10.31
CA GLU A 19 -3.41 -10.69 -9.99
C GLU A 19 -4.06 -10.36 -8.64
N LEU A 20 -5.37 -10.58 -8.53
CA LEU A 20 -6.12 -10.17 -7.34
C LEU A 20 -5.63 -10.89 -6.08
N ALA A 21 -5.29 -12.18 -6.19
CA ALA A 21 -4.76 -12.97 -5.08
C ALA A 21 -3.43 -12.41 -4.57
N ASP A 22 -2.53 -11.99 -5.47
CA ASP A 22 -1.25 -11.39 -5.08
C ASP A 22 -1.44 -10.03 -4.42
N ILE A 23 -2.41 -9.23 -4.90
CA ILE A 23 -2.76 -7.95 -4.30
C ILE A 23 -3.30 -8.15 -2.88
N GLU A 24 -4.14 -9.17 -2.65
CA GLU A 24 -4.67 -9.51 -1.34
C GLU A 24 -3.54 -9.90 -0.37
N VAL A 25 -2.58 -10.71 -0.82
CA VAL A 25 -1.39 -11.08 -0.04
C VAL A 25 -0.57 -9.83 0.34
N VAL A 26 -0.33 -8.92 -0.59
CA VAL A 26 0.39 -7.67 -0.30
C VAL A 26 -0.37 -6.81 0.71
N ASN A 27 -1.70 -6.74 0.62
CA ASN A 27 -2.53 -5.98 1.56
C ASN A 27 -2.50 -6.58 2.97
N GLU A 28 -2.51 -7.91 3.09
CA GLU A 28 -2.36 -8.61 4.37
C GLU A 28 -0.98 -8.34 4.99
N ILE A 29 0.08 -8.45 4.18
CA ILE A 29 1.45 -8.11 4.58
C ILE A 29 1.52 -6.67 5.12
N LEU A 30 0.95 -5.70 4.39
CA LEU A 30 0.91 -4.29 4.80
C LEU A 30 0.15 -4.07 6.11
N SER A 31 -0.93 -4.82 6.33
CA SER A 31 -1.71 -4.76 7.56
C SER A 31 -0.93 -5.26 8.79
N GLY A 32 0.06 -6.14 8.58
CA GLY A 32 0.97 -6.62 9.62
C GLY A 32 2.07 -5.63 10.02
N TYR A 33 2.28 -4.54 9.27
CA TYR A 33 3.33 -3.55 9.53
C TYR A 33 2.89 -2.40 10.45
N GLY A 34 1.84 -2.59 11.24
CA GLY A 34 1.37 -1.58 12.21
C GLY A 34 2.46 -1.08 13.14
N ASP A 35 3.28 -1.98 13.68
CA ASP A 35 4.40 -1.64 14.56
C ASP A 35 5.56 -0.94 13.81
N ALA A 36 5.68 -1.16 12.50
CA ALA A 36 6.62 -0.42 11.66
C ALA A 36 6.11 0.98 11.26
N GLY A 37 4.95 1.40 11.77
CA GLY A 37 4.35 2.69 11.49
C GLY A 37 3.58 2.73 10.16
N VAL A 38 3.17 1.59 9.60
CA VAL A 38 2.35 1.51 8.39
C VAL A 38 0.95 1.03 8.75
N GLU A 39 -0.06 1.81 8.41
CA GLU A 39 -1.46 1.48 8.66
C GLU A 39 -2.26 1.63 7.36
N VAL A 40 -2.96 0.57 6.94
CA VAL A 40 -3.93 0.64 5.84
C VAL A 40 -5.22 1.26 6.35
N ILE A 41 -5.57 2.45 5.87
CA ILE A 41 -6.77 3.19 6.31
C ILE A 41 -7.96 2.92 5.40
N GLU A 42 -7.71 2.75 4.10
CA GLU A 42 -8.75 2.54 3.10
C GLU A 42 -8.22 1.62 1.99
N THR A 43 -9.10 0.73 1.52
CA THR A 43 -8.86 -0.10 0.33
C THR A 43 -10.02 0.06 -0.63
N SER A 44 -9.75 0.47 -1.86
CA SER A 44 -10.79 0.58 -2.89
C SER A 44 -11.23 -0.79 -3.40
N ALA A 45 -12.45 -0.90 -3.93
CA ALA A 45 -12.85 -2.09 -4.69
C ALA A 45 -11.89 -2.37 -5.88
N PRO A 46 -11.57 -3.64 -6.17
CA PRO A 46 -10.76 -4.00 -7.34
C PRO A 46 -11.41 -3.53 -8.63
N ARG A 47 -10.61 -2.97 -9.53
CA ARG A 47 -11.06 -2.53 -10.83
C ARG A 47 -10.35 -3.30 -11.94
N LEU A 48 -10.97 -3.41 -13.12
CA LEU A 48 -10.28 -3.96 -14.29
C LEU A 48 -9.21 -2.97 -14.75
N ASN A 49 -8.02 -3.48 -15.05
CA ASN A 49 -7.03 -2.73 -15.81
C ASN A 49 -7.32 -2.95 -17.31
N ARG A 50 -7.48 -1.87 -18.07
CA ARG A 50 -7.83 -1.94 -19.51
C ARG A 50 -6.60 -2.17 -20.40
N TYR A 51 -5.40 -1.94 -19.88
CA TYR A 51 -4.17 -1.90 -20.67
C TYR A 51 -3.17 -2.97 -20.26
N GLU A 52 -3.35 -3.62 -19.11
CA GLU A 52 -2.51 -4.70 -18.63
C GLU A 52 -3.38 -5.82 -18.05
N PRO A 53 -2.92 -7.08 -18.09
CA PRO A 53 -3.58 -8.18 -17.39
C PRO A 53 -3.75 -7.90 -15.89
N GLY A 54 -4.83 -8.46 -15.31
CA GLY A 54 -5.10 -8.39 -13.88
C GLY A 54 -6.01 -7.24 -13.44
N ARG A 55 -5.86 -6.85 -12.17
CA ARG A 55 -6.65 -5.84 -11.47
C ARG A 55 -5.76 -4.74 -10.94
N TRP A 56 -6.39 -3.65 -10.56
CA TRP A 56 -5.77 -2.57 -9.77
C TRP A 56 -6.64 -2.21 -8.57
N VAL A 57 -5.97 -1.91 -7.46
CA VAL A 57 -6.55 -1.50 -6.17
C VAL A 57 -5.78 -0.27 -5.68
N TYR A 58 -6.49 0.72 -5.19
CA TYR A 58 -5.90 1.83 -4.46
C TYR A 58 -5.95 1.55 -2.95
N LEU A 59 -4.80 1.71 -2.31
CA LEU A 59 -4.66 1.71 -0.85
C LEU A 59 -4.38 3.14 -0.38
N THR A 60 -5.05 3.57 0.67
CA THR A 60 -4.69 4.78 1.42
C THR A 60 -3.96 4.32 2.68
N LEU A 61 -2.68 4.67 2.79
CA LEU A 61 -1.82 4.28 3.91
C LEU A 61 -1.50 5.50 4.78
N ARG A 62 -1.53 5.33 6.10
CA ARG A 62 -0.86 6.24 7.04
C ARG A 62 0.54 5.71 7.28
N ILE A 63 1.51 6.59 7.13
CA ILE A 63 2.92 6.32 7.45
C ILE A 63 3.26 7.19 8.66
N GLY A 64 3.69 6.57 9.74
CA GLY A 64 4.04 7.19 11.01
C GLY A 64 5.42 6.75 11.48
N ALA A 65 5.76 7.13 12.71
CA ALA A 65 6.94 6.57 13.36
C ALA A 65 6.67 5.09 13.72
N PRO A 66 7.67 4.20 13.61
CA PRO A 66 7.62 2.87 14.20
C PRO A 66 7.33 2.96 15.70
N ARG A 67 6.61 1.98 16.23
CA ARG A 67 6.25 1.87 17.65
C ARG A 67 7.17 0.91 18.39
#